data_AF-B7Z504-F1
#
_entry.id   AF-B7Z504-F1
#
_cell.length_a   1.000
_cell.length_b   1.000
_cell.length_c   1.000
_cell.angle_alpha   90.00
_cell.angle_beta   90.00
_cell.angle_gamma   90.00
#
_symmetry.space_group_name_H-M   'P 1'
#
loop_
_entity.id
_entity.type
_entity.pdbx_description
1 polymer ?
#
loop_
_entity_poly.entity_id
_entity_poly.type
_entity_poly.pdbx_seq_one_letter_code
_entity_poly.pdbx_strand_id
1 'polypeptide(L)'
;MVGPLLLPRTARPKHQREKVQDGKKKSSIHIVEKQLKLRERPTNKKKKEKLKNEKALRLNLVGEKLQWFQNHLDPQKKRYSKKDACELIERYLNRFSSELEQIELHNSIRDRQGRRHCSRETVIKQTMERERQQFEGYGLGVLTDFLFSFYMT
;
A
#
# COMPACT_ATOMS: atom_id res chain seq x y z
N MET A 1 28.86 96.33 -5.87
CA MET A 1 27.60 96.25 -5.10
C MET A 1 26.64 95.31 -5.81
N VAL A 2 25.68 94.78 -5.05
CA VAL A 2 24.90 93.55 -5.27
C VAL A 2 23.68 93.76 -6.20
N GLY A 3 23.36 92.74 -7.02
CA GLY A 3 22.01 92.42 -7.52
C GLY A 3 21.81 92.46 -9.05
N PRO A 4 20.94 91.61 -9.67
CA PRO A 4 19.89 90.80 -9.06
C PRO A 4 20.02 89.27 -9.28
N LEU A 5 19.37 88.56 -8.36
CA LEU A 5 19.28 87.11 -8.23
C LEU A 5 18.27 86.54 -9.24
N LEU A 6 18.75 85.91 -10.32
CA LEU A 6 17.94 85.06 -11.20
C LEU A 6 18.18 83.60 -10.82
N LEU A 7 17.22 82.98 -10.13
CA LEU A 7 17.24 81.54 -9.83
C LEU A 7 17.09 80.73 -11.14
N PRO A 8 17.99 79.78 -11.45
CA PRO A 8 17.75 78.85 -12.54
C PRO A 8 16.70 77.81 -12.14
N ARG A 9 15.73 77.57 -13.05
CA ARG A 9 14.71 76.52 -12.97
C ARG A 9 15.36 75.18 -12.61
N THR A 10 14.94 74.58 -11.51
CA THR A 10 15.32 73.20 -11.15
C THR A 10 14.80 72.23 -12.21
N ALA A 11 15.73 71.53 -12.87
CA ALA A 11 15.41 70.44 -13.77
C ALA A 11 14.76 69.31 -12.96
N ARG A 12 13.52 68.94 -13.32
CA ARG A 12 12.84 67.75 -12.75
C ARG A 12 13.66 66.49 -13.04
N PRO A 13 13.84 65.57 -12.07
CA PRO A 13 14.45 64.28 -12.35
C PRO A 13 13.55 63.50 -13.31
N LYS A 14 14.11 63.07 -14.45
CA LYS A 14 13.43 62.12 -15.32
C LYS A 14 13.25 60.82 -14.55
N HIS A 15 12.00 60.42 -14.41
CA HIS A 15 11.58 59.14 -13.86
C HIS A 15 12.21 58.02 -14.71
N GLN A 16 13.26 57.37 -14.21
CA GLN A 16 13.76 56.13 -14.80
C GLN A 16 12.73 55.05 -14.51
N ARG A 17 12.02 54.63 -15.56
CA ARG A 17 11.12 53.47 -15.50
C ARG A 17 11.95 52.25 -15.10
N GLU A 18 11.74 51.78 -13.88
CA GLU A 18 12.22 50.49 -13.38
C GLU A 18 11.48 49.37 -14.13
N LYS A 19 11.91 49.07 -15.37
CA LYS A 19 11.35 47.99 -16.20
C LYS A 19 12.45 47.05 -16.66
N VAL A 20 13.22 46.48 -15.74
CA VAL A 20 14.16 45.39 -16.07
C VAL A 20 14.13 44.22 -15.06
N GLN A 21 13.55 44.38 -13.87
CA GLN A 21 13.58 43.31 -12.86
C GLN A 21 12.41 42.30 -12.92
N ASP A 22 11.26 42.68 -13.47
CA ASP A 22 10.06 41.82 -13.46
C ASP A 22 10.15 40.61 -14.40
N GLY A 23 10.78 40.75 -15.57
CA GLY A 23 10.97 39.63 -16.51
C GLY A 23 11.97 38.58 -16.00
N LYS A 24 13.04 39.04 -15.34
CA LYS A 24 14.10 38.17 -14.79
C LYS A 24 13.59 37.41 -13.56
N LYS A 25 12.80 38.04 -12.69
CA LYS A 25 12.15 37.40 -11.53
C LYS A 25 11.13 36.33 -11.95
N LYS A 26 10.28 36.60 -12.95
CA LYS A 26 9.31 35.61 -13.49
C LYS A 26 10.01 34.40 -14.12
N SER A 27 11.10 34.62 -14.86
CA SER A 27 11.94 33.53 -15.40
C SER A 27 12.56 32.69 -14.29
N SER A 28 13.11 33.31 -13.26
CA SER A 28 13.72 32.60 -12.12
C SER A 28 12.68 31.80 -11.31
N ILE A 29 11.50 32.37 -11.08
CA ILE A 29 10.38 31.67 -10.41
C ILE A 29 9.97 30.45 -11.23
N HIS A 30 9.76 30.60 -12.55
CA HIS A 30 9.39 29.49 -13.42
C HIS A 30 10.46 28.38 -13.45
N ILE A 31 11.74 28.75 -13.43
CA ILE A 31 12.85 27.79 -13.35
C ILE A 31 12.79 27.05 -12.01
N VAL A 32 12.63 27.76 -10.90
CA VAL A 32 12.54 27.15 -9.56
C VAL A 32 11.32 26.23 -9.45
N GLU A 33 10.14 26.67 -9.89
CA GLU A 33 8.93 25.85 -9.95
C GLU A 33 9.11 24.60 -10.80
N LYS A 34 9.75 24.72 -11.98
CA LYS A 34 10.07 23.59 -12.84
C LYS A 34 11.03 22.61 -12.16
N GLN A 35 12.04 23.11 -11.45
CA GLN A 35 12.98 22.27 -10.69
C GLN A 35 12.31 21.57 -9.50
N LEU A 36 11.43 22.25 -8.76
CA LEU A 36 10.63 21.65 -7.69
C LEU A 36 9.72 20.55 -8.24
N LYS A 37 9.01 20.82 -9.35
CA LYS A 37 8.14 19.85 -10.01
C LYS A 37 8.92 18.64 -10.54
N LEU A 38 10.16 18.83 -11.01
CA LEU A 38 11.05 17.75 -11.41
C LEU A 38 11.48 16.87 -10.23
N ARG A 39 11.71 17.46 -9.05
CA ARG A 39 12.04 16.73 -7.81
C ARG A 39 10.84 15.96 -7.24
N GLU A 40 9.62 16.49 -7.38
CA GLU A 40 8.39 15.85 -6.91
C GLU A 40 7.88 14.73 -7.83
N ARG A 41 8.12 14.81 -9.14
CA ARG A 41 7.71 13.76 -10.09
C ARG A 41 8.18 12.34 -9.70
N PRO A 42 9.45 12.08 -9.38
CA PRO A 42 9.90 10.75 -8.98
C PRO A 42 9.30 10.31 -7.64
N THR A 43 9.13 11.22 -6.67
CA THR A 43 8.52 10.88 -5.37
C THR A 43 7.03 10.53 -5.53
N ASN A 44 6.30 11.29 -6.34
CA ASN A 44 4.90 11.01 -6.67
C ASN A 44 4.73 9.72 -7.48
N LYS A 45 5.64 9.44 -8.44
CA LYS A 45 5.68 8.16 -9.15
C LYS A 45 5.91 6.99 -8.20
N LYS A 46 6.89 7.08 -7.30
CA LYS A 46 7.17 6.06 -6.26
C LYS A 46 5.97 5.82 -5.35
N LYS A 47 5.30 6.89 -4.89
CA LYS A 47 4.07 6.78 -4.07
C LYS A 47 2.96 6.05 -4.84
N LYS A 48 2.74 6.41 -6.11
CA LYS A 48 1.74 5.77 -6.98
C LYS A 48 2.06 4.29 -7.21
N GLU A 49 3.32 3.96 -7.43
CA GLU A 49 3.78 2.58 -7.62
C GLU A 49 3.60 1.76 -6.33
N LYS A 50 3.95 2.31 -5.17
CA LYS A 50 3.71 1.67 -3.87
C LYS A 50 2.23 1.33 -3.68
N LEU A 51 1.32 2.28 -3.95
CA LEU A 51 -0.12 2.03 -3.87
C LEU A 51 -0.61 0.95 -4.84
N LYS A 52 -0.03 0.88 -6.04
CA LYS A 52 -0.34 -0.20 -6.99
C LYS A 52 0.14 -1.55 -6.48
N ASN A 53 1.35 -1.62 -5.95
CA ASN A 53 1.93 -2.85 -5.42
C ASN A 53 1.16 -3.34 -4.20
N GLU A 54 0.76 -2.45 -3.29
CA GLU A 54 -0.11 -2.79 -2.15
C GLU A 54 -1.46 -3.35 -2.61
N LYS A 55 -2.09 -2.74 -3.62
CA LYS A 55 -3.34 -3.27 -4.19
C LYS A 55 -3.13 -4.64 -4.84
N ALA A 56 -2.07 -4.80 -5.63
CA ALA A 56 -1.74 -6.07 -6.26
C ALA A 56 -1.49 -7.17 -5.22
N LEU A 57 -0.75 -6.88 -4.14
CA LEU A 57 -0.55 -7.81 -3.04
C LEU A 57 -1.86 -8.23 -2.37
N ARG A 58 -2.77 -7.29 -2.13
CA ARG A 58 -4.10 -7.60 -1.57
C ARG A 58 -4.90 -8.52 -2.50
N LEU A 59 -4.92 -8.21 -3.79
CA LEU A 59 -5.63 -9.03 -4.79
C LEU A 59 -5.00 -10.42 -4.93
N ASN A 60 -3.67 -10.51 -4.92
CA ASN A 60 -2.95 -11.79 -4.95
C ASN A 60 -3.32 -12.66 -3.74
N LEU A 61 -3.35 -12.08 -2.54
CA LEU A 61 -3.74 -12.82 -1.34
C LEU A 61 -5.18 -13.35 -1.42
N VAL A 62 -6.11 -12.53 -1.95
CA VAL A 62 -7.49 -12.98 -2.20
C VAL A 62 -7.51 -14.10 -3.24
N GLY A 63 -6.75 -13.96 -4.33
CA GLY A 63 -6.64 -14.97 -5.38
C GLY A 63 -6.11 -16.30 -4.86
N GLU A 64 -5.01 -16.30 -4.08
CA GLU A 64 -4.45 -17.50 -3.45
C GLU A 64 -5.45 -18.17 -2.51
N LYS A 65 -6.17 -17.37 -1.71
CA LYS A 65 -7.23 -17.88 -0.83
C LYS A 65 -8.35 -18.55 -1.63
N LEU A 66 -8.87 -17.88 -2.65
CA LEU A 66 -9.93 -18.43 -3.52
C LEU A 66 -9.46 -19.68 -4.26
N GLN A 67 -8.24 -19.69 -4.76
CA GLN A 67 -7.63 -20.85 -5.42
C GLN A 67 -7.56 -22.06 -4.48
N TRP A 68 -7.18 -21.85 -3.21
CA TRP A 68 -7.18 -22.92 -2.23
C TRP A 68 -8.57 -23.51 -2.07
N PHE A 69 -9.61 -22.67 -1.89
CA PHE A 69 -10.97 -23.16 -1.77
C PHE A 69 -11.41 -23.92 -3.02
N GLN A 70 -11.16 -23.37 -4.21
CA GLN A 70 -11.50 -24.04 -5.47
C GLN A 70 -10.90 -25.44 -5.58
N ASN A 71 -9.64 -25.61 -5.18
CA ASN A 71 -8.95 -26.90 -5.23
C ASN A 71 -9.46 -27.92 -4.19
N HIS A 72 -10.13 -27.46 -3.14
CA HIS A 72 -10.64 -28.30 -2.04
C HIS A 72 -12.17 -28.41 -2.02
N LEU A 73 -12.86 -27.77 -2.98
CA LEU A 73 -14.27 -27.99 -3.25
C LEU A 73 -14.45 -29.30 -4.04
N ASP A 74 -15.52 -30.02 -3.75
CA ASP A 74 -15.92 -31.22 -4.46
C ASP A 74 -16.68 -30.80 -5.72
N PRO A 75 -16.14 -31.08 -6.93
CA PRO A 75 -16.79 -30.70 -8.19
C PRO A 75 -18.16 -31.35 -8.40
N GLN A 76 -18.44 -32.47 -7.73
CA GLN A 76 -19.69 -33.21 -7.87
C GLN A 76 -20.77 -32.71 -6.89
N LYS A 77 -20.37 -31.96 -5.86
CA LYS A 77 -21.27 -31.50 -4.81
C LYS A 77 -21.99 -30.22 -5.24
N LYS A 78 -23.26 -30.37 -5.60
CA LYS A 78 -24.11 -29.25 -6.09
C LYS A 78 -24.45 -28.22 -5.02
N ARG A 79 -24.51 -28.62 -3.74
CA ARG A 79 -24.88 -27.74 -2.61
C ARG A 79 -24.02 -28.08 -1.41
N TYR A 80 -23.46 -27.04 -0.80
CA TYR A 80 -22.82 -27.16 0.50
C TYR A 80 -23.85 -26.85 1.58
N SER A 81 -23.84 -27.57 2.70
CA SER A 81 -24.59 -27.17 3.89
C SER A 81 -23.78 -26.16 4.71
N LYS A 82 -24.41 -25.52 5.69
CA LYS A 82 -23.69 -24.64 6.64
C LYS A 82 -22.56 -25.38 7.35
N LYS A 83 -22.79 -26.66 7.70
CA LYS A 83 -21.79 -27.53 8.33
C LYS A 83 -20.61 -27.78 7.40
N ASP A 84 -20.87 -28.10 6.13
CA ASP A 84 -19.82 -28.32 5.14
C ASP A 84 -18.96 -27.07 4.93
N ALA A 85 -19.58 -25.88 4.92
CA ALA A 85 -18.87 -24.63 4.81
C ALA A 85 -17.97 -24.37 6.03
N CYS A 86 -18.48 -24.62 7.25
CA CYS A 86 -17.67 -24.53 8.47
C CYS A 86 -16.47 -25.49 8.42
N GLU A 87 -16.69 -26.76 8.07
CA GLU A 87 -15.62 -27.76 7.97
C GLU A 87 -14.56 -27.35 6.92
N LEU A 88 -14.98 -26.83 5.77
CA LEU A 88 -14.05 -26.37 4.73
C LEU A 88 -13.20 -25.18 5.21
N ILE A 89 -13.79 -24.28 5.99
CA ILE A 89 -13.10 -23.12 6.58
C ILE A 89 -12.14 -23.57 7.69
N GLU A 90 -12.53 -24.52 8.53
CA GLU A 90 -11.62 -25.10 9.52
C GLU A 90 -10.41 -25.77 8.87
N ARG A 91 -10.62 -26.53 7.78
CA ARG A 91 -9.52 -27.09 6.99
C ARG A 91 -8.61 -26.01 6.42
N TYR A 92 -9.17 -24.91 5.92
CA TYR A 92 -8.38 -23.77 5.43
C TYR A 92 -7.54 -23.14 6.54
N LEU A 93 -8.13 -22.91 7.71
CA LEU A 93 -7.45 -22.33 8.87
C LEU A 93 -6.34 -23.23 9.41
N ASN A 94 -6.49 -24.55 9.26
CA ASN A 94 -5.52 -25.56 9.69
C ASN A 94 -4.58 -26.02 8.56
N ARG A 95 -4.54 -25.32 7.41
CA ARG A 95 -3.75 -25.75 6.24
C ARG A 95 -2.23 -25.82 6.47
N PHE A 96 -1.72 -25.10 7.47
CA PHE A 96 -0.29 -25.07 7.80
C PHE A 96 0.08 -25.93 9.02
N SER A 97 -0.86 -26.69 9.60
CA SER A 97 -0.61 -27.45 10.83
C SER A 97 0.55 -28.43 10.67
N SER A 98 0.61 -29.16 9.56
CA SER A 98 1.70 -30.12 9.27
C SER A 98 3.06 -29.43 9.07
N GLU A 99 3.08 -28.27 8.41
CA GLU A 99 4.31 -27.49 8.22
C GLU A 99 4.84 -26.97 9.56
N LEU A 100 3.96 -26.48 10.44
CA LEU A 100 4.34 -26.02 11.78
C LEU A 100 4.86 -27.16 12.65
N GLU A 101 4.20 -28.32 12.63
CA GLU A 101 4.63 -29.52 13.35
C GLU A 101 6.02 -29.97 12.88
N GLN A 102 6.28 -29.95 11.57
CA GLN A 102 7.59 -30.30 11.01
C GLN A 102 8.68 -29.30 11.45
N ILE A 103 8.38 -27.99 11.49
CA ILE A 103 9.30 -26.96 11.98
C ILE A 103 9.61 -27.18 13.46
N GLU A 104 8.60 -27.47 14.27
CA GLU A 104 8.74 -27.74 15.70
C GLU A 104 9.63 -28.95 15.95
N LEU A 105 9.37 -30.07 15.26
CA LEU A 105 10.18 -31.29 15.35
C LEU A 105 11.64 -31.06 14.95
N HIS A 106 11.88 -30.32 13.86
CA HIS A 106 13.25 -30.04 13.44
C HIS A 106 14.01 -29.18 14.48
N ASN A 107 13.30 -28.24 15.12
CA ASN A 107 13.88 -27.37 16.13
C ASN A 107 14.17 -28.13 17.44
N SER A 108 13.28 -29.02 17.89
CA SER A 108 13.47 -29.80 19.12
C SER A 108 14.63 -30.80 19.06
N ILE A 109 15.00 -31.28 17.85
CA ILE A 109 16.11 -32.22 17.67
C ILE A 109 17.49 -31.53 17.71
N ARG A 110 17.58 -30.22 17.37
CA ARG A 110 18.85 -29.53 17.14
C ARG A 110 19.07 -28.30 18.02
N ASP A 111 18.70 -28.37 19.29
CA ASP A 111 18.78 -27.25 20.25
C ASP A 111 20.14 -26.53 20.29
N ARG A 112 21.25 -27.21 19.97
CA ARG A 112 22.60 -26.62 19.96
C ARG A 112 22.96 -25.83 18.69
N GLN A 113 22.21 -25.98 17.59
CA GLN A 113 22.52 -25.33 16.30
C GLN A 113 21.65 -24.07 16.02
N GLY A 114 20.90 -23.60 17.01
CA GLY A 114 20.00 -22.45 16.87
C GLY A 114 18.72 -22.78 16.10
N ARG A 115 17.68 -21.96 16.34
CA ARG A 115 16.35 -22.18 15.78
C ARG A 115 16.32 -21.93 14.28
N ARG A 116 15.91 -22.94 13.50
CA ARG A 116 15.75 -22.83 12.05
C ARG A 116 14.32 -22.41 11.70
N HIS A 117 14.15 -21.87 10.49
CA HIS A 117 12.85 -21.50 9.92
C HIS A 117 12.03 -20.48 10.73
N CYS A 118 12.65 -19.73 11.65
CA CYS A 118 11.98 -18.74 12.51
C CYS A 118 11.16 -17.70 11.72
N SER A 119 11.70 -17.22 10.58
CA SER A 119 11.02 -16.27 9.72
C SER A 119 9.73 -16.85 9.10
N ARG A 120 9.80 -18.06 8.56
CA ARG A 120 8.65 -18.76 7.97
C ARG A 120 7.60 -19.08 9.01
N GLU A 121 8.01 -19.62 10.15
CA GLU A 121 7.13 -19.95 11.28
C GLU A 121 6.36 -18.71 11.76
N THR A 122 7.05 -17.58 11.90
CA THR A 122 6.44 -16.31 12.31
C THR A 122 5.43 -15.82 11.28
N VAL A 123 5.77 -15.88 9.98
CA VAL A 123 4.85 -15.49 8.90
C VAL A 123 3.60 -16.37 8.89
N ILE A 124 3.74 -17.67 9.07
CA ILE A 124 2.60 -18.61 9.15
C ILE A 124 1.71 -18.25 10.34
N LYS A 125 2.30 -18.17 11.55
CA LYS A 125 1.56 -17.88 12.78
C LYS A 125 0.81 -16.55 12.69
N GLN A 126 1.46 -15.50 12.22
CA GLN A 126 0.82 -14.20 12.00
C GLN A 126 -0.31 -14.25 10.96
N THR A 127 -0.15 -15.05 9.91
CA THR A 127 -1.16 -15.19 8.86
C THR A 127 -2.38 -15.94 9.38
N MET A 128 -2.19 -17.06 10.07
CA MET A 128 -3.27 -17.81 10.70
C MET A 128 -4.03 -16.98 11.72
N GLU A 129 -3.32 -16.22 12.56
CA GLU A 129 -3.93 -15.33 13.56
C GLU A 129 -4.81 -14.27 12.89
N ARG A 130 -4.29 -13.57 11.88
CA ARG A 130 -5.06 -12.58 11.12
C ARG A 130 -6.30 -13.19 10.48
N GLU A 131 -6.17 -14.38 9.89
CA GLU A 131 -7.30 -15.06 9.27
C GLU A 131 -8.35 -15.45 10.30
N ARG A 132 -7.95 -16.03 11.45
CA ARG A 132 -8.87 -16.35 12.56
C ARG A 132 -9.62 -15.12 13.04
N GLN A 133 -8.91 -14.02 13.29
CA GLN A 133 -9.53 -12.75 13.68
C GLN A 133 -10.51 -12.24 12.62
N GLN A 134 -10.23 -12.42 11.33
CA GLN A 134 -11.17 -12.06 10.27
C GLN A 134 -12.44 -12.91 10.30
N PHE A 135 -12.32 -14.21 10.55
CA PHE A 135 -13.47 -15.12 10.64
C PHE A 135 -14.30 -14.91 11.90
N GLU A 136 -13.65 -14.71 13.05
CA GLU A 136 -14.29 -14.50 14.34
C GLU A 136 -14.89 -13.08 14.46
N GLY A 137 -14.19 -12.07 13.95
CA GLY A 137 -14.53 -10.66 14.15
C GLY A 137 -15.52 -10.06 13.15
N TYR A 138 -15.48 -10.44 11.87
CA TYR A 138 -16.39 -9.91 10.84
C TYR A 138 -17.59 -10.81 10.58
N GLY A 139 -17.68 -11.94 11.28
CA GLY A 139 -18.49 -13.07 10.86
C GLY A 139 -18.00 -13.60 9.52
N LEU A 140 -18.48 -14.77 9.16
CA LEU A 140 -18.17 -15.43 7.90
C LEU A 140 -18.47 -14.59 6.62
N GLY A 141 -19.07 -13.40 6.76
CA GLY A 141 -19.66 -12.53 5.73
C GLY A 141 -18.99 -12.57 4.37
N VAL A 142 -17.69 -12.32 4.25
CA VAL A 142 -17.03 -12.27 2.93
C VAL A 142 -16.93 -13.63 2.24
N LEU A 143 -16.74 -14.72 3.00
CA LEU A 143 -16.70 -16.07 2.44
C LEU A 143 -18.08 -16.72 2.37
N THR A 144 -18.98 -16.42 3.30
CA THR A 144 -20.38 -16.82 3.18
C THR A 144 -21.03 -16.10 2.02
N ASP A 145 -20.84 -14.81 1.79
CA ASP A 145 -21.49 -14.12 0.66
C ASP A 145 -21.01 -14.71 -0.68
N PHE A 146 -19.72 -15.07 -0.77
CA PHE A 146 -19.16 -15.66 -2.00
C PHE A 146 -19.58 -17.13 -2.21
N LEU A 147 -19.51 -17.97 -1.17
CA LEU A 147 -19.96 -19.37 -1.24
C LEU A 147 -21.48 -19.47 -1.33
N PHE A 148 -22.21 -18.55 -0.71
CA PHE A 148 -23.67 -18.56 -0.70
C PHE A 148 -24.25 -18.12 -2.05
N SER A 149 -23.63 -17.10 -2.68
CA SER A 149 -24.06 -16.62 -3.99
C SER A 149 -23.71 -17.54 -5.17
N PHE A 150 -22.71 -18.43 -5.04
CA PHE A 150 -22.31 -19.35 -6.11
C PHE A 150 -22.69 -20.82 -5.87
N TYR A 151 -22.84 -21.27 -4.61
CA TYR A 151 -22.99 -22.69 -4.27
C TYR A 151 -24.14 -23.01 -3.28
N MET A 152 -24.92 -22.02 -2.82
CA MET A 152 -26.08 -22.23 -1.92
C MET A 152 -27.40 -21.65 -2.48
N THR A 153 -27.76 -21.96 -3.72
CA THR A 153 -29.12 -21.71 -4.24
C THR A 153 -29.75 -22.99 -4.75
#